data_AF-A0A4V2WLS8-F1
#
_entry.id   AF-A0A4V2WLS8-F1
#
_cell.length_a   1.000
_cell.length_b   1.000
_cell.length_c   1.000
_cell.angle_alpha   90.00
_cell.angle_beta   90.00
_cell.angle_gamma   90.00
#
_symmetry.space_group_name_H-M   'P 1'
#
loop_
_entity.id
_entity.type
_entity.pdbx_description
1 polymer ?
#
loop_
_entity_poly.entity_id
_entity_poly.type
_entity_poly.pdbx_seq_one_letter_code
_entity_poly.pdbx_strand_id
1 'polypeptide(L)'
;MSSPPQPLRRRGRPPKDGRAQADTKQKLLRSGVAILTEKGFASVGLDELLGSVSVPKGSFYHYFASKDDFGLALIDAYTAYFAAKLDRWFTDETRSPLQRLSDFVLDAKAGMARFEFRRGCLVGNLGQEMGVLPETFRARLHGVFLDWQARTARCLEAARDAGEIAPDEDCASLAAMFWIGWEGAVLRAKLERSPDALDIFARGFFAALRPRHAVSLSPARSAPCSTPS
;
A
#
# COMPACT_ATOMS: atom_id res chain seq x y z
N MET A 1 -70.16 1.85 29.70
CA MET A 1 -68.99 2.27 30.51
C MET A 1 -68.33 1.00 31.03
N SER A 2 -67.10 0.58 30.74
CA SER A 2 -66.01 1.09 29.90
C SER A 2 -65.15 -0.13 29.54
N SER A 3 -64.63 -0.21 28.31
CA SER A 3 -63.77 -1.30 27.84
C SER A 3 -62.47 -1.41 28.66
N PRO A 4 -61.90 -2.62 28.85
CA PRO A 4 -60.66 -2.80 29.59
C PRO A 4 -59.46 -2.19 28.83
N PRO A 5 -58.44 -1.67 29.54
CA PRO A 5 -57.29 -1.03 28.92
C PRO A 5 -56.42 -2.08 28.21
N GLN A 6 -56.12 -1.85 26.93
CA GLN A 6 -55.16 -2.66 26.19
C GLN A 6 -53.74 -2.40 26.70
N PRO A 7 -52.90 -3.45 26.84
CA PRO A 7 -51.52 -3.28 27.25
C PRO A 7 -50.72 -2.50 26.20
N LEU A 8 -50.00 -1.47 26.66
CA LEU A 8 -49.11 -0.67 25.83
C LEU A 8 -48.04 -1.58 25.20
N ARG A 9 -48.09 -1.75 23.88
CA ARG A 9 -47.02 -2.39 23.12
C ARG A 9 -45.73 -1.60 23.37
N ARG A 10 -44.76 -2.22 24.04
CA ARG A 10 -43.39 -1.67 24.17
C ARG A 10 -42.87 -1.40 22.76
N ARG A 11 -42.48 -0.16 22.46
CA ARG A 11 -41.79 0.20 21.21
C ARG A 11 -40.52 -0.65 21.12
N GLY A 12 -40.55 -1.69 20.28
CA GLY A 12 -39.37 -2.44 19.91
C GLY A 12 -38.38 -1.50 19.22
N ARG A 13 -37.08 -1.72 19.46
CA ARG A 13 -36.00 -1.01 18.77
C ARG A 13 -36.22 -1.18 17.26
N PRO A 14 -36.25 -0.10 16.46
CA PRO A 14 -36.40 -0.24 15.01
C PRO A 14 -35.29 -1.15 14.46
N PRO A 15 -35.59 -1.98 13.43
CA PRO A 15 -34.59 -2.85 12.80
C PRO A 15 -33.38 -2.01 12.38
N LYS A 16 -32.16 -2.47 12.67
CA LYS A 16 -30.94 -1.79 12.22
C LYS A 16 -30.83 -1.90 10.70
N ASP A 17 -31.02 -0.79 9.99
CA ASP A 17 -30.80 -0.69 8.55
C ASP A 17 -29.44 -1.28 8.14
N GLY A 18 -29.41 -2.18 7.16
CA GLY A 18 -28.18 -2.80 6.66
C GLY A 18 -27.13 -1.79 6.17
N ARG A 19 -27.57 -0.59 5.76
CA ARG A 19 -26.69 0.54 5.40
C ARG A 19 -25.93 1.09 6.61
N ALA A 20 -26.59 1.25 7.76
CA ALA A 20 -25.94 1.71 8.99
C ALA A 20 -24.93 0.67 9.51
N GLN A 21 -25.18 -0.61 9.24
CA GLN A 21 -24.27 -1.70 9.60
C GLN A 21 -23.00 -1.69 8.74
N ALA A 22 -23.14 -1.59 7.41
CA ALA A 22 -22.02 -1.49 6.48
C ALA A 22 -21.12 -0.27 6.79
N ASP A 23 -21.73 0.88 7.10
CA ASP A 23 -21.00 2.10 7.50
C ASP A 23 -20.21 1.89 8.81
N THR A 24 -20.75 1.14 9.77
CA THR A 24 -20.04 0.84 11.03
C THR A 24 -18.82 -0.04 10.79
N LYS A 25 -18.95 -1.12 9.99
CA LYS A 25 -17.81 -1.99 9.64
C LYS A 25 -16.71 -1.20 8.94
N GLN A 26 -17.08 -0.34 7.99
CA GLN A 26 -16.12 0.48 7.26
C GLN A 26 -15.47 1.56 8.14
N LYS A 27 -16.20 2.12 9.11
CA LYS A 27 -15.63 3.01 10.14
C LYS A 27 -14.59 2.30 11.00
N LEU A 28 -14.89 1.09 11.47
CA LEU A 28 -13.94 0.26 12.22
C LEU A 28 -12.67 -0.01 11.41
N LEU A 29 -12.79 -0.42 10.14
CA LEU A 29 -11.65 -0.69 9.28
C LEU A 29 -10.81 0.57 9.01
N ARG A 30 -11.44 1.71 8.69
CA ARG A 30 -10.73 2.97 8.45
C ARG A 30 -9.94 3.43 9.67
N SER A 31 -10.53 3.36 10.85
CA SER A 31 -9.83 3.73 12.09
C SER A 31 -8.73 2.73 12.43
N GLY A 32 -8.98 1.44 12.23
CA GLY A 32 -7.97 0.40 12.41
C GLY A 32 -6.73 0.65 11.55
N VAL A 33 -6.89 0.96 10.26
CA VAL A 33 -5.74 1.33 9.40
C VAL A 33 -5.00 2.55 9.95
N ALA A 34 -5.72 3.59 10.35
CA ALA A 34 -5.11 4.80 10.90
C ALA A 34 -4.29 4.53 12.17
N ILE A 35 -4.82 3.71 13.08
CA ILE A 35 -4.17 3.41 14.35
C ILE A 35 -2.99 2.46 14.17
N LEU A 36 -3.14 1.38 13.37
CA LEU A 36 -2.07 0.40 13.18
C LEU A 36 -0.90 0.94 12.35
N THR A 37 -1.16 1.84 11.40
CA THR A 37 -0.06 2.53 10.67
C THR A 37 0.75 3.45 11.58
N GLU A 38 0.14 3.94 12.66
CA GLU A 38 0.75 4.82 13.65
C GLU A 38 1.44 4.05 14.79
N LYS A 39 0.73 3.12 15.44
CA LYS A 39 1.15 2.48 16.70
C LYS A 39 1.55 1.01 16.59
N GLY A 40 1.15 0.31 15.54
CA GLY A 40 1.30 -1.15 15.42
C GLY A 40 0.07 -1.93 15.86
N PHE A 41 0.08 -3.26 15.73
CA PHE A 41 -1.07 -4.12 16.07
C PHE A 41 -1.00 -4.64 17.49
N ALA A 42 0.17 -5.11 17.93
CA ALA A 42 0.37 -5.67 19.25
C ALA A 42 0.17 -4.64 20.37
N SER A 43 0.56 -3.39 20.12
CA SER A 43 0.50 -2.29 21.09
C SER A 43 -0.91 -1.73 21.34
N VAL A 44 -1.86 -1.98 20.44
CA VAL A 44 -3.19 -1.36 20.47
C VAL A 44 -4.21 -2.31 21.08
N GLY A 45 -4.77 -1.94 22.23
CA GLY A 45 -5.85 -2.69 22.86
C GLY A 45 -7.18 -2.57 22.10
N LEU A 46 -8.05 -3.57 22.22
CA LEU A 46 -9.39 -3.52 21.60
C LEU A 46 -10.20 -2.32 22.13
N ASP A 47 -10.11 -2.02 23.43
CA ASP A 47 -10.88 -0.93 24.02
C ASP A 47 -10.37 0.46 23.56
N GLU A 48 -9.06 0.61 23.33
CA GLU A 48 -8.48 1.82 22.72
C GLU A 48 -8.98 2.02 21.27
N LEU A 49 -8.92 0.95 20.46
CA LEU A 49 -9.42 0.96 19.10
C LEU A 49 -10.90 1.39 19.06
N LEU A 50 -11.74 0.81 19.92
CA LEU A 50 -13.17 1.10 19.95
C LEU A 50 -13.49 2.50 20.47
N GLY A 51 -12.72 2.97 21.46
CA GLY A 51 -12.81 4.33 21.98
C GLY A 51 -12.56 5.38 20.90
N SER A 52 -11.66 5.11 19.95
CA SER A 52 -11.34 6.05 18.86
C SER A 52 -12.49 6.29 17.86
N VAL A 53 -13.46 5.38 17.79
CA VAL A 53 -14.58 5.43 16.82
C VAL A 53 -15.95 5.50 17.48
N SER A 54 -16.00 5.61 18.80
CA SER A 54 -17.26 5.59 19.58
C SER A 54 -18.15 4.40 19.24
N VAL A 55 -17.55 3.23 18.96
CA VAL A 55 -18.27 2.00 18.64
C VAL A 55 -18.35 1.11 19.89
N PRO A 56 -19.54 0.72 20.36
CA PRO A 56 -19.65 -0.18 21.51
C PRO A 56 -19.01 -1.54 21.23
N LYS A 57 -18.38 -2.14 22.26
CA LYS A 57 -17.74 -3.47 22.18
C LYS A 57 -18.64 -4.57 21.63
N GLY A 58 -19.93 -4.56 22.00
CA GLY A 58 -20.90 -5.51 21.44
C GLY A 58 -21.10 -5.36 19.93
N SER A 59 -20.92 -4.16 19.35
CA SER A 59 -20.99 -3.97 17.90
C SER A 59 -19.74 -4.47 17.19
N PHE A 60 -18.58 -4.51 17.85
CA PHE A 60 -17.36 -5.09 17.27
C PHE A 60 -17.51 -6.58 17.02
N TYR A 61 -17.94 -7.32 18.05
CA TYR A 61 -18.12 -8.78 17.97
C TYR A 61 -19.26 -9.22 17.05
N HIS A 62 -20.10 -8.29 16.60
CA HIS A 62 -21.07 -8.53 15.52
C HIS A 62 -20.40 -8.64 14.15
N TYR A 63 -19.27 -7.98 13.93
CA TYR A 63 -18.56 -7.97 12.64
C TYR A 63 -17.30 -8.83 12.61
N PHE A 64 -16.64 -8.98 13.77
CA PHE A 64 -15.34 -9.64 13.87
C PHE A 64 -15.36 -10.62 15.05
N ALA A 65 -15.01 -11.87 14.80
CA ALA A 65 -15.02 -12.90 15.84
C ALA A 65 -13.94 -12.66 16.91
N SER A 66 -12.84 -12.01 16.52
CA SER A 66 -11.71 -11.70 17.39
C SER A 66 -10.95 -10.47 16.90
N LYS A 67 -9.95 -10.03 17.67
CA LYS A 67 -9.00 -8.99 17.23
C LYS A 67 -8.18 -9.45 16.02
N ASP A 68 -7.84 -10.73 15.96
CA ASP A 68 -7.08 -11.31 14.86
C ASP A 68 -7.90 -11.36 13.58
N ASP A 69 -9.17 -11.75 13.68
CA ASP A 69 -10.13 -11.70 12.57
C ASP A 69 -10.31 -10.26 12.03
N PHE A 70 -10.38 -9.29 12.94
CA PHE A 70 -10.35 -7.87 12.56
C PHE A 70 -9.03 -7.47 11.86
N GLY A 71 -7.89 -7.95 12.35
CA GLY A 71 -6.59 -7.69 11.72
C GLY A 71 -6.47 -8.28 10.32
N LEU A 72 -6.98 -9.49 10.08
CA LEU A 72 -7.05 -10.08 8.74
C LEU A 72 -7.95 -9.25 7.81
N ALA A 73 -9.13 -8.84 8.29
CA ALA A 73 -10.03 -7.99 7.53
C ALA A 73 -9.41 -6.60 7.22
N LEU A 74 -8.57 -6.08 8.12
CA LEU A 74 -7.80 -4.85 7.90
C LEU A 74 -6.73 -5.03 6.83
N ILE A 75 -5.99 -6.14 6.85
CA ILE A 75 -5.02 -6.46 5.80
C ILE A 75 -5.74 -6.52 4.46
N ASP A 76 -6.83 -7.29 4.36
CA ASP A 76 -7.59 -7.45 3.10
C ASP A 76 -8.13 -6.10 2.59
N ALA A 77 -8.65 -5.24 3.48
CA ALA A 77 -9.12 -3.89 3.12
C ALA A 77 -7.97 -2.97 2.67
N TYR A 78 -6.83 -3.02 3.34
CA TYR A 78 -5.65 -2.25 2.97
C TYR A 78 -5.07 -2.71 1.63
N THR A 79 -5.01 -4.02 1.39
CA THR A 79 -4.58 -4.61 0.13
C THR A 79 -5.43 -4.10 -1.03
N ALA A 80 -6.76 -4.15 -0.91
CA ALA A 80 -7.65 -3.64 -1.96
C ALA A 80 -7.45 -2.14 -2.23
N TYR A 81 -7.33 -1.33 -1.16
CA TYR A 81 -7.07 0.10 -1.29
C TYR A 81 -5.73 0.39 -1.96
N PHE A 82 -4.67 -0.30 -1.53
CA PHE A 82 -3.31 -0.04 -1.99
C PHE A 82 -3.07 -0.60 -3.41
N ALA A 83 -3.69 -1.72 -3.76
CA ALA A 83 -3.72 -2.24 -5.13
C ALA A 83 -4.34 -1.22 -6.10
N ALA A 84 -5.50 -0.66 -5.75
CA ALA A 84 -6.13 0.39 -6.56
C ALA A 84 -5.27 1.65 -6.67
N LYS A 85 -4.52 1.99 -5.61
CA LYS A 85 -3.56 3.09 -5.61
C LYS A 85 -2.38 2.82 -6.56
N LEU A 86 -1.83 1.61 -6.55
CA LEU A 86 -0.74 1.22 -7.45
C LEU A 86 -1.22 1.23 -8.91
N ASP A 87 -2.40 0.65 -9.19
CA ASP A 87 -2.96 0.63 -10.54
C ASP A 87 -3.14 2.05 -11.07
N ARG A 88 -3.72 2.95 -10.26
CA ARG A 88 -3.91 4.36 -10.64
C ARG A 88 -2.63 5.00 -11.20
N TRP A 89 -1.47 4.71 -10.60
CA TRP A 89 -0.20 5.28 -11.05
C TRP A 89 0.43 4.45 -12.17
N PHE A 90 0.56 3.14 -11.99
CA PHE A 90 1.33 2.28 -12.90
C PHE A 90 0.66 2.05 -14.26
N THR A 91 -0.66 2.29 -14.36
CA THR A 91 -1.41 2.18 -15.61
C THR A 91 -1.77 3.54 -16.22
N ASP A 92 -1.21 4.66 -15.74
CA ASP A 92 -1.44 5.97 -16.34
C ASP A 92 -0.64 6.14 -17.63
N GLU A 93 -1.26 5.82 -18.76
CA GLU A 93 -0.64 5.90 -20.09
C GLU A 93 -0.28 7.32 -20.55
N THR A 94 -0.73 8.36 -19.83
CA THR A 94 -0.32 9.75 -20.11
C THR A 94 1.10 10.06 -19.60
N ARG A 95 1.68 9.16 -18.82
CA ARG A 95 3.00 9.28 -18.19
C ARG A 95 3.92 8.19 -18.72
N SER A 96 5.21 8.49 -18.76
CA SER A 96 6.25 7.49 -19.05
C SER A 96 6.34 6.46 -17.92
N PRO A 97 6.70 5.18 -18.17
CA PRO A 97 6.70 4.15 -17.13
C PRO A 97 7.53 4.49 -15.88
N LEU A 98 8.74 5.03 -16.02
CA LEU A 98 9.51 5.48 -14.86
C LEU A 98 8.89 6.71 -14.17
N GLN A 99 8.22 7.59 -14.91
CA GLN A 99 7.44 8.69 -14.30
C GLN A 99 6.29 8.17 -13.44
N ARG A 100 5.59 7.12 -13.87
CA ARG A 100 4.52 6.48 -13.07
C ARG A 100 5.02 5.96 -11.73
N LEU A 101 6.18 5.31 -11.72
CA LEU A 101 6.82 4.84 -10.48
C LEU A 101 7.23 6.02 -9.59
N SER A 102 7.78 7.09 -10.19
CA SER A 102 8.14 8.31 -9.48
C SER A 102 6.92 9.01 -8.88
N ASP A 103 5.81 9.08 -9.61
CA ASP A 103 4.57 9.69 -9.15
C ASP A 103 3.96 8.91 -7.97
N PHE A 104 4.04 7.58 -7.99
CA PHE A 104 3.68 6.76 -6.83
C PHE A 104 4.53 7.12 -5.60
N VAL A 105 5.87 7.23 -5.76
CA VAL A 105 6.78 7.60 -4.67
C VAL A 105 6.43 8.97 -4.09
N LEU A 106 6.17 9.95 -4.95
CA LEU A 106 5.78 11.31 -4.55
C LEU A 106 4.43 11.32 -3.82
N ASP A 107 3.42 10.62 -4.33
CA ASP A 107 2.11 10.53 -3.70
C ASP A 107 2.16 9.78 -2.35
N ALA A 108 2.96 8.71 -2.25
CA ALA A 108 3.19 8.01 -0.99
C ALA A 108 3.88 8.90 0.06
N LYS A 109 4.92 9.64 -0.34
CA LYS A 109 5.58 10.65 0.51
C LYS A 109 4.61 11.73 0.96
N ALA A 110 3.79 12.27 0.07
CA ALA A 110 2.77 13.26 0.41
C ALA A 110 1.72 12.69 1.39
N GLY A 111 1.34 11.42 1.20
CA GLY A 111 0.46 10.69 2.11
C GLY A 111 1.01 10.59 3.53
N MET A 112 2.32 10.32 3.68
CA MET A 112 2.98 10.31 5.00
C MET A 112 3.11 11.72 5.59
N ALA A 113 3.47 12.71 4.77
CA ALA A 113 3.63 14.11 5.18
C ALA A 113 2.32 14.69 5.76
N ARG A 114 1.16 14.31 5.21
CA ARG A 114 -0.17 14.70 5.72
C ARG A 114 -0.39 14.34 7.19
N PHE A 115 0.32 13.34 7.69
CA PHE A 115 0.25 12.90 9.08
C PHE A 115 1.57 13.14 9.83
N GLU A 116 2.36 14.12 9.37
CA GLU A 116 3.64 14.52 9.96
C GLU A 116 4.57 13.31 10.13
N PHE A 117 4.53 12.40 9.14
CA PHE A 117 5.30 11.16 9.09
C PHE A 117 5.08 10.22 10.30
N ARG A 118 4.04 10.41 11.12
CA ARG A 118 3.73 9.50 12.23
C ARG A 118 3.17 8.15 11.76
N ARG A 119 2.67 8.09 10.53
CA ARG A 119 2.06 6.89 9.94
C ARG A 119 2.96 6.31 8.85
N GLY A 120 3.19 5.01 8.93
CA GLY A 120 3.95 4.23 7.95
C GLY A 120 3.07 3.31 7.11
N CYS A 121 3.67 2.24 6.61
CA CYS A 121 2.98 1.16 5.90
C CYS A 121 2.30 0.20 6.89
N LEU A 122 1.05 -0.20 6.62
CA LEU A 122 0.38 -1.20 7.45
C LEU A 122 1.10 -2.55 7.34
N VAL A 123 1.40 -2.97 6.11
CA VAL A 123 2.06 -4.24 5.82
C VAL A 123 3.47 -4.27 6.41
N GLY A 124 4.22 -3.17 6.27
CA GLY A 124 5.54 -3.01 6.88
C GLY A 124 5.51 -3.14 8.40
N ASN A 125 4.62 -2.41 9.09
CA ASN A 125 4.50 -2.50 10.56
C ASN A 125 4.15 -3.92 11.01
N LEU A 126 3.13 -4.53 10.40
CA LEU A 126 2.71 -5.90 10.75
C LEU A 126 3.83 -6.91 10.47
N GLY A 127 4.58 -6.73 9.38
CA GLY A 127 5.73 -7.56 9.03
C GLY A 127 6.82 -7.55 10.11
N GLN A 128 7.07 -6.39 10.73
CA GLN A 128 8.05 -6.27 11.83
C GLN A 128 7.54 -6.87 13.16
N GLU A 129 6.23 -7.05 13.31
CA GLU A 129 5.59 -7.62 14.51
C GLU A 129 5.38 -9.14 14.41
N MET A 130 5.84 -9.80 13.35
CA MET A 130 5.56 -11.23 13.11
C MET A 130 6.03 -12.19 14.21
N GLY A 131 6.91 -11.76 15.13
CA GLY A 131 7.30 -12.54 16.31
C GLY A 131 6.18 -12.73 17.34
N VAL A 132 5.12 -11.90 17.28
CA VAL A 132 3.98 -11.95 18.23
C VAL A 132 2.62 -12.09 17.54
N LEU A 133 2.59 -12.06 16.20
CA LEU A 133 1.36 -12.19 15.41
C LEU A 133 1.07 -13.63 14.98
N PRO A 134 -0.21 -13.99 14.74
CA PRO A 134 -0.58 -15.31 14.22
C PRO A 134 0.04 -15.60 12.85
N GLU A 135 0.35 -16.88 12.59
CA GLU A 135 0.94 -17.34 11.32
C GLU A 135 0.08 -16.99 10.09
N THR A 136 -1.24 -16.93 10.26
CA THR A 136 -2.19 -16.56 9.20
C THR A 136 -1.90 -15.16 8.63
N PHE A 137 -1.32 -14.26 9.43
CA PHE A 137 -0.90 -12.94 8.96
C PHE A 137 0.30 -13.04 8.03
N ARG A 138 1.26 -13.94 8.30
CA ARG A 138 2.47 -14.10 7.47
C ARG A 138 2.11 -14.41 6.02
N ALA A 139 1.23 -15.39 5.82
CA ALA A 139 0.79 -15.79 4.48
C ALA A 139 0.09 -14.64 3.74
N ARG A 140 -0.76 -13.88 4.45
CA ARG A 140 -1.43 -12.70 3.88
C ARG A 140 -0.45 -11.60 3.50
N LEU A 141 0.42 -11.18 4.42
CA LEU A 141 1.41 -10.13 4.19
C LEU A 141 2.37 -10.49 3.05
N HIS A 142 2.82 -11.75 2.99
CA HIS A 142 3.64 -12.24 1.89
C HIS A 142 2.93 -12.13 0.54
N GLY A 143 1.65 -12.53 0.47
CA GLY A 143 0.84 -12.38 -0.73
C GLY A 143 0.71 -10.92 -1.19
N VAL A 144 0.64 -9.97 -0.24
CA VAL A 144 0.60 -8.54 -0.55
C VAL A 144 1.90 -8.05 -1.17
N PHE A 145 3.05 -8.44 -0.62
CA PHE A 145 4.35 -8.11 -1.23
C PHE A 145 4.49 -8.68 -2.64
N LEU A 146 4.06 -9.92 -2.88
CA LEU A 146 4.09 -10.52 -4.21
C LEU A 146 3.22 -9.76 -5.22
N ASP A 147 2.01 -9.33 -4.81
CA ASP A 147 1.13 -8.52 -5.67
C ASP A 147 1.77 -7.16 -6.01
N TRP A 148 2.34 -6.48 -5.03
CA TRP A 148 3.02 -5.21 -5.24
C TRP A 148 4.24 -5.35 -6.15
N GLN A 149 5.06 -6.39 -5.94
CA GLN A 149 6.20 -6.70 -6.77
C GLN A 149 5.77 -7.00 -8.21
N ALA A 150 4.70 -7.78 -8.41
CA ALA A 150 4.18 -8.08 -9.75
C ALA A 150 3.66 -6.82 -10.49
N ARG A 151 3.04 -5.88 -9.77
CA ARG A 151 2.61 -4.58 -10.34
C ARG A 151 3.82 -3.72 -10.72
N THR A 152 4.80 -3.61 -9.83
CA THR A 152 6.02 -2.84 -10.10
C THR A 152 6.85 -3.45 -11.23
N ALA A 153 6.97 -4.78 -11.30
CA ALA A 153 7.67 -5.48 -12.36
C ALA A 153 7.06 -5.18 -13.73
N ARG A 154 5.72 -5.22 -13.86
CA ARG A 154 5.02 -4.83 -15.10
C ARG A 154 5.28 -3.37 -15.50
N CYS A 155 5.37 -2.46 -14.54
CA CYS A 155 5.72 -1.07 -14.80
C CYS A 155 7.17 -0.93 -15.30
N LEU A 156 8.11 -1.70 -14.74
CA LEU A 156 9.51 -1.73 -15.16
C LEU A 156 9.69 -2.43 -16.53
N GLU A 157 8.91 -3.47 -16.82
CA GLU A 157 8.85 -4.11 -18.14
C GLU A 157 8.39 -3.11 -19.20
N ALA A 158 7.35 -2.33 -18.91
CA ALA A 158 6.94 -1.23 -19.80
C ALA A 158 8.05 -0.17 -19.97
N ALA A 159 8.82 0.13 -18.92
CA ALA A 159 9.98 1.02 -19.03
C ALA A 159 11.07 0.45 -19.95
N ARG A 160 11.31 -0.87 -19.87
CA ARG A 160 12.24 -1.59 -20.75
C ARG A 160 11.79 -1.56 -22.20
N ASP A 161 10.50 -1.82 -22.44
CA ASP A 161 9.91 -1.81 -23.78
C ASP A 161 9.91 -0.41 -24.39
N ALA A 162 9.70 0.63 -23.57
CA ALA A 162 9.84 2.03 -23.95
C ALA A 162 11.30 2.49 -24.12
N GLY A 163 12.27 1.65 -23.76
CA GLY A 163 13.71 1.95 -23.85
C GLY A 163 14.23 2.90 -22.78
N GLU A 164 13.51 3.08 -21.67
CA GLU A 164 13.95 3.89 -20.52
C GLU A 164 15.01 3.18 -19.69
N ILE A 165 14.98 1.85 -19.67
CA ILE A 165 15.98 0.99 -19.00
C ILE A 165 16.58 -0.04 -19.96
N ALA A 166 17.69 -0.64 -19.56
CA ALA A 166 18.42 -1.61 -20.38
C ALA A 166 17.58 -2.86 -20.69
N PRO A 167 17.72 -3.44 -21.91
CA PRO A 167 16.87 -4.55 -22.37
C PRO A 167 17.12 -5.87 -21.63
N ASP A 168 18.24 -5.98 -20.92
CA ASP A 168 18.65 -7.14 -20.12
C ASP A 168 18.37 -6.96 -18.62
N GLU A 169 17.65 -5.91 -18.21
CA GLU A 169 17.23 -5.74 -16.81
C GLU A 169 16.23 -6.82 -16.36
N ASP A 170 16.52 -7.42 -15.20
CA ASP A 170 15.61 -8.30 -14.49
C ASP A 170 14.59 -7.45 -13.69
N CYS A 171 13.47 -7.17 -14.35
CA CYS A 171 12.39 -6.34 -13.79
C CYS A 171 11.76 -6.95 -12.53
N ALA A 172 11.76 -8.27 -12.37
CA ALA A 172 11.24 -8.94 -11.18
C ALA A 172 12.18 -8.71 -9.98
N SER A 173 13.50 -8.88 -10.18
CA SER A 173 14.49 -8.59 -9.14
C SER A 173 14.53 -7.10 -8.77
N LEU A 174 14.43 -6.19 -9.75
CA LEU A 174 14.33 -4.75 -9.49
C LEU A 174 13.07 -4.39 -8.71
N ALA A 175 11.92 -4.99 -9.03
CA ALA A 175 10.69 -4.78 -8.29
C ALA A 175 10.78 -5.29 -6.84
N ALA A 176 11.37 -6.46 -6.62
CA ALA A 176 11.63 -6.99 -5.28
C ALA A 176 12.57 -6.06 -4.49
N MET A 177 13.68 -5.63 -5.11
CA MET A 177 14.62 -4.68 -4.53
C MET A 177 13.94 -3.35 -4.17
N PHE A 178 13.05 -2.86 -5.03
CA PHE A 178 12.28 -1.64 -4.80
C PHE A 178 11.49 -1.75 -3.49
N TRP A 179 10.68 -2.80 -3.32
CA TRP A 179 9.82 -2.96 -2.14
C TRP A 179 10.61 -3.25 -0.86
N ILE A 180 11.72 -4.00 -0.94
CA ILE A 180 12.62 -4.21 0.20
C ILE A 180 13.16 -2.87 0.70
N GLY A 181 13.70 -2.04 -0.20
CA GLY A 181 14.28 -0.76 0.17
C GLY A 181 13.23 0.30 0.52
N TRP A 182 12.09 0.33 -0.18
CA TRP A 182 11.01 1.28 0.05
C TRP A 182 10.39 1.11 1.44
N GLU A 183 10.15 -0.13 1.90
CA GLU A 183 9.66 -0.37 3.26
C GLU A 183 10.69 0.06 4.32
N GLY A 184 11.98 -0.14 4.05
CA GLY A 184 13.05 0.38 4.90
C GLY A 184 13.07 1.92 4.96
N ALA A 185 12.82 2.58 3.83
CA ALA A 185 12.74 4.03 3.74
C ALA A 185 11.50 4.58 4.47
N VAL A 186 10.34 3.93 4.33
CA VAL A 186 9.10 4.25 5.05
C VAL A 186 9.29 4.11 6.56
N LEU A 187 9.95 3.03 7.00
CA LEU A 187 10.29 2.83 8.41
C LEU A 187 11.16 3.98 8.94
N ARG A 188 12.23 4.33 8.22
CA ARG A 188 13.16 5.41 8.61
C ARG A 188 12.48 6.78 8.60
N ALA A 189 11.65 7.06 7.61
CA ALA A 189 10.88 8.30 7.54
C ALA A 189 9.92 8.45 8.73
N LYS A 190 9.29 7.34 9.17
CA LYS A 190 8.47 7.33 10.38
C LYS A 190 9.28 7.55 11.65
N LEU A 191 10.44 6.91 11.75
CA LEU A 191 11.36 7.06 12.89
C LEU A 191 11.86 8.50 13.04
N GLU A 192 12.29 9.10 11.94
CA GLU A 192 12.94 10.42 11.90
C GLU A 192 11.93 11.57 11.80
N ARG A 193 10.67 11.25 11.50
CA ARG A 193 9.61 12.21 11.17
C ARG A 193 9.99 13.15 10.03
N SER A 194 10.67 12.60 9.02
CA SER A 194 11.25 13.35 7.90
C SER A 194 11.08 12.58 6.59
N PRO A 195 10.97 13.25 5.43
CA PRO A 195 10.97 12.59 4.13
C PRO A 195 12.35 12.08 3.68
N ASP A 196 13.44 12.44 4.38
CA ASP A 196 14.80 12.29 3.87
C ASP A 196 15.14 10.86 3.45
N ALA A 197 14.75 9.86 4.25
CA ALA A 197 14.98 8.45 3.91
C ALA A 197 14.26 8.01 2.62
N LEU A 198 13.04 8.52 2.37
CA LEU A 198 12.30 8.28 1.13
C LEU A 198 13.03 8.89 -0.06
N ASP A 199 13.52 10.13 0.09
CA ASP A 199 14.20 10.87 -0.98
C ASP A 199 15.58 10.28 -1.29
N ILE A 200 16.32 9.81 -0.28
CA ILE A 200 17.59 9.11 -0.44
C ILE A 200 17.37 7.80 -1.19
N PHE A 201 16.41 6.98 -0.74
CA PHE A 201 16.12 5.71 -1.38
C PHE A 201 15.65 5.89 -2.82
N ALA A 202 14.67 6.77 -3.06
CA ALA A 202 14.14 7.00 -4.41
C ALA A 202 15.24 7.45 -5.37
N ARG A 203 16.05 8.43 -4.97
CA ARG A 203 17.18 8.91 -5.78
C ARG A 203 18.18 7.78 -6.09
N GLY A 204 18.53 6.99 -5.09
CA GLY A 204 19.44 5.85 -5.24
C GLY A 204 18.87 4.79 -6.17
N PHE A 205 17.59 4.42 -6.00
CA PHE A 205 16.92 3.43 -6.83
C PHE A 205 16.87 3.87 -8.30
N PHE A 206 16.40 5.09 -8.59
CA PHE A 206 16.32 5.59 -9.97
C PHE A 206 17.71 5.77 -10.60
N ALA A 207 18.73 6.15 -9.84
CA ALA A 207 20.10 6.26 -10.35
C ALA A 207 20.74 4.89 -10.63
N ALA A 208 20.30 3.83 -9.96
CA ALA A 208 20.80 2.47 -10.17
C ALA A 208 20.20 1.78 -11.40
N LEU A 209 19.06 2.26 -11.92
CA LEU A 209 18.47 1.75 -13.15
C LEU A 209 19.42 2.03 -14.33
N ARG A 210 19.87 0.98 -15.03
CA ARG A 210 20.75 1.17 -16.18
C ARG A 210 19.95 1.78 -17.33
N PRO A 211 20.33 2.96 -17.85
CA PRO A 211 19.68 3.51 -19.02
C PRO A 211 20.01 2.66 -20.25
N ARG A 212 19.10 2.62 -21.23
CA ARG A 212 19.42 2.04 -22.52
C ARG A 212 20.48 2.92 -23.20
N HIS A 213 21.73 2.50 -23.20
CA HIS A 213 22.73 3.15 -24.05
C HIS A 213 22.30 3.00 -25.51
N ALA A 214 22.21 4.12 -26.23
CA ALA A 214 22.14 4.08 -27.68
C ALA A 214 23.36 3.32 -28.16
N VAL A 215 23.16 2.17 -28.82
CA VAL A 215 24.21 1.51 -29.57
C VAL A 215 24.82 2.59 -30.46
N SER A 216 26.09 2.93 -30.22
CA SER A 216 26.85 3.79 -31.12
C SER A 216 26.71 3.21 -32.50
N LEU A 217 25.99 3.91 -33.39
CA LEU A 217 26.07 3.66 -34.82
C LEU A 217 27.54 3.83 -35.17
N SER A 218 28.24 2.72 -35.32
CA SER A 218 29.62 2.71 -35.79
C SER A 218 29.65 3.52 -37.09
N PRO A 219 30.50 4.56 -37.22
CA PRO A 219 30.55 5.31 -38.45
C PRO A 219 30.92 4.33 -39.56
N ALA A 220 30.06 4.26 -40.58
CA ALA A 220 30.29 3.49 -41.78
C ALA A 220 31.75 3.71 -42.21
N ARG A 221 32.53 2.63 -42.26
CA ARG A 221 33.90 2.67 -42.79
C ARG A 221 33.84 3.36 -44.14
N SER A 222 34.50 4.50 -44.24
CA SER A 222 34.72 5.20 -45.50
C SER A 222 35.36 4.21 -46.48
N ALA A 223 34.70 4.03 -47.62
CA ALA A 223 35.27 3.31 -48.75
C ALA A 223 36.59 3.99 -49.15
N PRO A 224 37.65 3.23 -49.45
CA PRO A 224 38.90 3.81 -49.90
C PRO A 224 38.69 4.52 -51.25
N CYS A 225 39.13 5.78 -51.27
CA CYS A 225 39.24 6.62 -52.45
C CYS A 225 40.06 5.88 -53.52
N SER A 226 39.41 5.48 -54.61
CA SER A 226 40.08 5.03 -55.84
C SER A 226 40.37 6.27 -56.71
N THR A 227 41.63 6.68 -56.75
CA THR A 227 42.17 7.62 -57.74
C THR A 227 42.60 6.88 -59.02
N PRO A 228 42.70 7.59 -60.16
CA PRO A 228 42.48 7.02 -61.49
C PRO A 228 43.78 6.55 -62.18
N SER A 229 43.63 5.68 -63.17
CA SER A 229 44.55 5.51 -64.31
C SER A 229 43.72 5.24 -65.56
#